data_AF-D2TX64-F1
#
_entry.id   AF-D2TX64-F1
#
_cell.length_a   1.000
_cell.length_b   1.000
_cell.length_c   1.000
_cell.angle_alpha   90.00
_cell.angle_beta   90.00
_cell.angle_gamma   90.00
#
_symmetry.space_group_name_H-M   'P 1'
#
loop_
_entity.id
_entity.type
_entity.pdbx_description
1 polymer ?
#
loop_
_entity_poly.entity_id
_entity_poly.type
_entity_poly.pdbx_seq_one_letter_code
_entity_poly.pdbx_strand_id
1 'polypeptide(L)'
;MKKNYAGHAFVAVYHEDKKEHPHVHVNFKLLNEETGKRLDLDKSACRKIRVDFCHALQEKGYDVAANFQYSRELKNEIKHHQSIQPKERQSVYRVVDFGQSMYNGKGKYTPFIEYETLNKGKRVKIWGQALKNHFEPEKLTKGALVKIKKLEPTTIRSPLYDNKGEISGYRESKRNNWHIENINVKRDRSHQIEKIITLHPDEKQKQLQLARKLAQRQSLAFTAKHGFLQNSPERSTLRVSGAAVLLRGC
;
A
#
# COMPACT_ATOMS: atom_id res chain seq x y z
N MET A 1 7.51 -14.32 26.02
CA MET A 1 8.39 -13.82 27.11
C MET A 1 8.93 -14.96 27.97
N LYS A 2 8.14 -15.65 28.81
CA LYS A 2 8.62 -16.77 29.66
C LYS A 2 9.51 -17.81 28.95
N LYS A 3 9.12 -18.22 27.73
CA LYS A 3 9.87 -19.20 26.92
C LYS A 3 11.28 -18.75 26.53
N ASN A 4 11.46 -17.47 26.21
CA ASN A 4 12.72 -16.95 25.63
C ASN A 4 13.60 -16.22 26.66
N TYR A 5 13.03 -15.85 27.82
CA TYR A 5 13.69 -15.08 28.87
C TYR A 5 13.39 -15.70 30.25
N ALA A 6 13.72 -16.99 30.39
CA ALA A 6 13.56 -17.70 31.66
C ALA A 6 14.41 -17.04 32.76
N GLY A 7 13.86 -16.98 33.98
CA GLY A 7 14.50 -16.33 35.14
C GLY A 7 14.43 -14.80 35.17
N HIS A 8 13.87 -14.15 34.14
CA HIS A 8 13.57 -12.72 34.19
C HIS A 8 12.12 -12.47 34.62
N ALA A 9 11.95 -11.61 35.62
CA ALA A 9 10.64 -11.18 36.08
C ALA A 9 10.01 -10.18 35.08
N PHE A 10 8.70 -10.30 34.86
CA PHE A 10 7.94 -9.32 34.09
C PHE A 10 6.51 -9.20 34.59
N VAL A 11 5.93 -8.02 34.39
CA VAL A 11 4.54 -7.69 34.68
C VAL A 11 3.91 -7.19 33.39
N ALA A 12 2.75 -7.74 33.03
CA ALA A 12 1.98 -7.29 31.88
C ALA A 12 0.66 -6.69 32.39
N VAL A 13 0.35 -5.47 31.93
CA VAL A 13 -0.89 -4.76 32.25
C VAL A 13 -1.61 -4.47 30.94
N TYR A 14 -2.85 -4.91 30.84
CA TYR A 14 -3.69 -4.67 29.69
C TYR A 14 -4.56 -3.43 29.91
N HIS A 15 -4.61 -2.57 28.90
CA HIS A 15 -5.34 -1.31 28.92
C HIS A 15 -6.37 -1.27 27.79
N GLU A 16 -7.60 -0.94 28.16
CA GLU A 16 -8.74 -0.72 27.26
C GLU A 16 -9.28 0.72 27.35
N ASP A 17 -8.56 1.59 28.05
CA ASP A 17 -8.89 3.01 28.25
C ASP A 17 -9.07 3.76 26.92
N LYS A 18 -8.37 3.33 25.88
CA LYS A 18 -8.53 3.80 24.50
C LYS A 18 -9.33 2.76 23.69
N LYS A 19 -10.63 3.02 23.50
CA LYS A 19 -11.58 2.14 22.77
C LYS A 19 -11.08 1.62 21.41
N GLU A 20 -10.28 2.40 20.69
CA GLU A 20 -9.76 2.02 19.37
C GLU A 20 -8.38 1.36 19.40
N HIS A 21 -7.71 1.36 20.56
CA HIS A 21 -6.32 0.91 20.72
C HIS A 21 -6.12 0.12 22.02
N PRO A 22 -6.74 -1.05 22.16
CA PRO A 22 -6.41 -1.97 23.24
C PRO A 22 -4.92 -2.33 23.15
N HIS A 23 -4.19 -2.16 24.24
CA HIS A 23 -2.75 -2.38 24.27
C HIS A 23 -2.28 -2.97 25.60
N VAL A 24 -1.11 -3.61 25.58
CA VAL A 24 -0.50 -4.20 26.77
C VAL A 24 0.81 -3.49 27.05
N HIS A 25 0.98 -2.99 28.27
CA HIS A 25 2.27 -2.58 28.81
C HIS A 25 2.96 -3.77 29.45
N VAL A 26 4.19 -4.06 29.03
CA VAL A 26 5.01 -5.11 29.64
C VAL A 26 6.23 -4.48 30.26
N ASN A 27 6.28 -4.49 31.60
CA ASN A 27 7.47 -4.11 32.37
C ASN A 27 8.32 -5.35 32.58
N PHE A 28 9.59 -5.30 32.14
CA PHE A 28 10.48 -6.44 32.12
C PHE A 28 11.76 -6.10 32.90
N LYS A 29 12.11 -6.92 33.90
CA LYS A 29 13.32 -6.74 34.68
C LYS A 29 14.53 -7.31 33.91
N LEU A 30 15.46 -6.43 33.57
CA LEU A 30 16.66 -6.80 32.82
C LEU A 30 17.63 -7.66 33.62
N LEU A 31 17.64 -7.53 34.95
CA LEU A 31 18.44 -8.39 35.82
C LEU A 31 17.71 -9.71 36.04
N ASN A 32 18.41 -10.82 35.83
CA ASN A 32 17.98 -12.13 36.28
C ASN A 32 18.51 -12.32 37.72
N GLU A 33 17.61 -12.41 38.70
CA GLU A 33 17.95 -12.50 40.13
C GLU A 33 18.66 -13.81 40.49
N GLU A 34 18.35 -14.90 39.79
CA GLU A 34 18.91 -16.23 40.06
C GLU A 34 20.38 -16.33 39.60
N THR A 35 20.72 -15.66 38.50
CA THR A 35 22.05 -15.76 37.88
C THR A 35 22.90 -14.50 38.05
N GLY A 36 22.31 -13.40 38.52
CA GLY A 36 22.95 -12.08 38.60
C GLY A 36 23.27 -11.45 37.23
N LYS A 37 22.90 -12.10 36.12
CA LYS A 37 23.21 -11.60 34.76
C LYS A 37 22.16 -10.61 34.30
N ARG A 38 22.62 -9.51 33.70
CA ARG A 38 21.76 -8.53 33.05
C ARG A 38 21.58 -8.88 31.57
N LEU A 39 20.34 -8.87 31.10
CA LEU A 39 20.03 -8.98 29.68
C LEU A 39 20.50 -7.72 28.97
N ASP A 40 21.38 -7.89 27.98
CA ASP A 40 21.77 -6.81 27.09
C ASP A 40 20.72 -6.67 25.97
N LEU A 41 20.08 -5.50 25.90
CA LEU A 41 19.07 -5.19 24.90
C LEU A 41 19.66 -4.27 23.84
N ASP A 42 20.36 -4.89 22.90
CA ASP A 42 20.84 -4.19 21.71
C ASP A 42 19.74 -4.12 20.62
N LYS A 43 20.04 -3.43 19.52
CA LYS A 43 19.10 -3.28 18.39
C LYS A 43 18.71 -4.64 17.78
N SER A 44 19.59 -5.64 17.82
CA SER A 44 19.33 -6.96 17.24
C SER A 44 18.40 -7.80 18.13
N ALA A 45 18.58 -7.75 19.45
CA ALA A 45 17.72 -8.37 20.45
C ALA A 45 16.30 -7.78 20.39
N CYS A 46 16.17 -6.45 20.35
CA CYS A 46 14.87 -5.79 20.18
C CYS A 46 14.16 -6.21 18.87
N ARG A 47 14.92 -6.37 17.77
CA ARG A 47 14.39 -6.88 16.50
C ARG A 47 13.87 -8.31 16.67
N LYS A 48 14.63 -9.17 17.34
CA LYS A 48 14.24 -10.57 17.61
C LYS A 48 12.96 -10.66 18.43
N ILE A 49 12.84 -9.87 19.51
CA ILE A 49 11.61 -9.80 20.33
C ILE A 49 10.39 -9.52 19.46
N ARG A 50 10.49 -8.55 18.55
CA ARG A 50 9.38 -8.17 17.67
C ARG A 50 8.97 -9.29 16.71
N VAL A 51 9.95 -9.97 16.11
CA VAL A 51 9.71 -11.08 15.18
C VAL A 51 9.09 -12.27 15.91
N ASP A 52 9.70 -12.68 17.02
CA ASP A 52 9.23 -13.80 17.84
C ASP A 52 7.79 -13.55 18.34
N PHE A 53 7.49 -12.32 18.78
CA PHE A 53 6.16 -11.96 19.22
C PHE A 53 5.14 -12.01 18.09
N CYS A 54 5.49 -11.52 16.90
CA CYS A 54 4.63 -11.60 15.73
C CYS A 54 4.34 -13.05 15.33
N HIS A 55 5.35 -13.92 15.32
CA HIS A 55 5.16 -15.34 15.03
C HIS A 55 4.27 -16.03 16.07
N ALA A 56 4.47 -15.73 17.36
CA ALA A 56 3.62 -16.27 18.42
C ALA A 56 2.14 -15.83 18.29
N LEU A 57 1.88 -14.65 17.72
CA LEU A 57 0.52 -14.20 17.39
C LEU A 57 -0.03 -14.92 16.15
N GLN A 58 0.78 -15.11 15.10
CA GLN A 58 0.39 -15.86 13.92
C GLN A 58 0.05 -17.32 14.24
N GLU A 59 0.83 -17.98 15.10
CA GLU A 59 0.56 -19.33 15.62
C GLU A 59 -0.76 -19.41 16.38
N LYS A 60 -1.22 -18.29 16.95
CA LYS A 60 -2.53 -18.16 17.61
C LYS A 60 -3.66 -17.77 16.67
N GLY A 61 -3.40 -17.67 15.36
CA GLY A 61 -4.39 -17.35 14.33
C GLY A 61 -4.61 -15.86 14.07
N TYR A 62 -3.77 -14.97 14.61
CA TYR A 62 -3.86 -13.54 14.33
C TYR A 62 -3.17 -13.17 13.01
N ASP A 63 -3.85 -12.40 12.15
CA ASP A 63 -3.28 -11.85 10.92
C ASP A 63 -2.45 -10.60 11.23
N VAL A 64 -1.19 -10.82 11.59
CA VAL A 64 -0.23 -9.77 11.94
C VAL A 64 1.09 -9.94 11.18
N ALA A 65 1.77 -8.84 10.89
CA ALA A 65 3.06 -8.85 10.21
C ALA A 65 4.07 -7.91 10.88
N ALA A 66 5.29 -8.41 11.12
CA ALA A 66 6.40 -7.61 11.62
C ALA A 66 7.05 -6.81 10.49
N ASN A 67 6.38 -5.77 10.00
CA ASN A 67 6.86 -4.94 8.88
C ASN A 67 8.09 -4.09 9.27
N PHE A 68 9.26 -4.40 8.73
CA PHE A 68 10.48 -3.61 8.94
C PHE A 68 10.57 -2.49 7.93
N GLN A 69 10.83 -1.27 8.39
CA GLN A 69 11.00 -0.15 7.48
C GLN A 69 12.27 -0.31 6.62
N TYR A 70 13.31 -1.04 7.11
CA TYR A 70 14.52 -1.42 6.36
C TYR A 70 15.21 -2.63 7.01
N SER A 71 15.38 -3.75 6.29
CA SER A 71 16.20 -4.87 6.78
C SER A 71 17.70 -4.56 6.56
N ARG A 72 18.54 -4.84 7.56
CA ARG A 72 19.99 -4.58 7.50
C ARG A 72 20.65 -5.41 6.40
N GLU A 73 20.15 -6.63 6.20
CA GLU A 73 20.59 -7.53 5.15
C GLU A 73 20.35 -6.92 3.76
N LEU A 74 19.14 -6.43 3.49
CA LEU A 74 18.80 -5.74 2.24
C LEU A 74 19.62 -4.46 2.04
N LYS A 75 19.87 -3.70 3.12
CA LYS A 75 20.72 -2.50 3.06
C LYS A 75 22.15 -2.83 2.68
N ASN A 76 22.72 -3.90 3.24
CA ASN A 76 24.07 -4.35 2.94
C ASN A 76 24.16 -4.92 1.51
N GLU A 77 23.16 -5.68 1.08
CA GLU A 77 23.05 -6.21 -0.27
C GLU A 77 22.95 -5.08 -1.31
N ILE A 78 22.11 -4.06 -1.05
CA ILE A 78 22.03 -2.85 -1.87
C ILE A 78 23.40 -2.15 -1.95
N LYS A 79 24.07 -1.96 -0.81
CA LYS A 79 25.41 -1.33 -0.77
C LYS A 79 26.46 -2.12 -1.55
N HIS A 80 26.48 -3.44 -1.42
CA HIS A 80 27.41 -4.32 -2.13
C HIS A 80 27.19 -4.28 -3.64
N HIS A 81 25.93 -4.34 -4.09
CA HIS A 81 25.61 -4.15 -5.51
C HIS A 81 25.97 -2.73 -5.99
N GLN A 82 25.80 -1.71 -5.16
CA GLN A 82 26.17 -0.34 -5.49
C GLN A 82 27.69 -0.15 -5.59
N SER A 83 28.49 -0.86 -4.79
CA SER A 83 29.96 -0.75 -4.82
C SER A 83 30.61 -1.43 -6.03
N ILE A 84 29.97 -2.47 -6.56
CA ILE A 84 30.49 -3.23 -7.72
C ILE A 84 30.14 -2.54 -9.05
N GLN A 85 29.16 -1.63 -9.06
CA GLN A 85 28.67 -1.03 -10.30
C GLN A 85 29.20 0.38 -10.56
N PRO A 86 29.52 0.70 -11.84
CA PRO A 86 29.71 2.09 -12.24
C PRO A 86 28.49 2.91 -11.83
N LYS A 87 28.70 4.04 -11.14
CA LYS A 87 27.61 4.93 -10.67
C LYS A 87 26.61 5.27 -11.77
N GLU A 88 27.07 5.32 -13.02
CA GLU A 88 26.29 5.62 -14.22
C GLU A 88 25.22 4.57 -14.54
N ARG A 89 25.44 3.30 -14.16
CA ARG A 89 24.50 2.19 -14.35
C ARG A 89 23.56 1.99 -13.16
N GLN A 90 23.76 2.74 -12.07
CA GLN A 90 22.86 2.69 -10.93
C GLN A 90 21.48 3.26 -11.31
N SER A 91 20.42 2.59 -10.88
CA SER A 91 19.03 2.94 -11.18
C SER A 91 18.68 2.95 -12.68
N VAL A 92 19.46 2.25 -13.50
CA VAL A 92 19.12 1.97 -14.90
C VAL A 92 18.39 0.65 -14.97
N TYR A 93 17.28 0.64 -15.69
CA TYR A 93 16.40 -0.50 -15.88
C TYR A 93 16.22 -0.78 -17.36
N ARG A 94 15.99 -2.04 -17.71
CA ARG A 94 15.63 -2.43 -19.08
C ARG A 94 14.11 -2.49 -19.20
N VAL A 95 13.55 -1.83 -20.20
CA VAL A 95 12.12 -1.88 -20.50
C VAL A 95 11.79 -3.26 -21.06
N VAL A 96 10.84 -3.95 -20.44
CA VAL A 96 10.34 -5.25 -20.89
C VAL A 96 9.11 -5.05 -21.76
N ASP A 97 8.15 -4.28 -21.27
CA ASP A 97 6.90 -4.01 -21.96
C ASP A 97 6.31 -2.68 -21.49
N PHE A 98 5.50 -2.04 -22.33
CA PHE A 98 4.81 -0.80 -21.98
C PHE A 98 3.59 -0.61 -22.89
N GLY A 99 2.63 0.17 -22.42
CA GLY A 99 1.43 0.45 -23.21
C GLY A 99 0.24 0.73 -22.30
N GLN A 100 -0.95 0.32 -22.74
CA GLN A 100 -2.18 0.44 -21.96
C GLN A 100 -2.80 -0.94 -21.78
N SER A 101 -3.18 -1.26 -20.55
CA SER A 101 -3.85 -2.53 -20.23
C SER A 101 -4.84 -2.33 -19.08
N MET A 102 -5.75 -3.28 -18.89
CA MET A 102 -6.66 -3.26 -17.75
C MET A 102 -5.92 -3.80 -16.51
N TYR A 103 -5.93 -3.03 -15.42
CA TYR A 103 -5.36 -3.47 -14.15
C TYR A 103 -6.10 -4.73 -13.66
N ASN A 104 -5.38 -5.84 -13.49
CA ASN A 104 -5.95 -7.16 -13.15
C ASN A 104 -7.09 -7.62 -14.08
N GLY A 105 -7.07 -7.21 -15.35
CA GLY A 105 -8.09 -7.59 -16.34
C GLY A 105 -9.48 -6.98 -16.10
N LYS A 106 -9.59 -6.00 -15.20
CA LYS A 106 -10.87 -5.34 -14.86
C LYS A 106 -10.76 -3.83 -15.00
N GLY A 107 -11.85 -3.20 -15.40
CA GLY A 107 -11.99 -1.75 -15.38
C GLY A 107 -11.39 -1.03 -16.60
N LYS A 108 -10.80 0.14 -16.36
CA LYS A 108 -10.34 1.04 -17.43
C LYS A 108 -8.90 0.72 -17.86
N TYR A 109 -8.64 0.85 -19.16
CA TYR A 109 -7.28 0.82 -19.68
C TYR A 109 -6.43 1.90 -19.00
N THR A 110 -5.36 1.44 -18.37
CA THR A 110 -4.44 2.28 -17.60
C THR A 110 -3.04 2.10 -18.18
N PRO A 111 -2.30 3.19 -18.42
CA PRO A 111 -0.93 3.09 -18.87
C PRO A 111 -0.05 2.35 -17.87
N PHE A 112 0.85 1.53 -18.38
CA PHE A 112 1.82 0.78 -17.59
C PHE A 112 3.19 0.77 -18.25
N ILE A 113 4.22 0.60 -17.43
CA ILE A 113 5.56 0.20 -17.87
C ILE A 113 6.03 -0.95 -16.99
N GLU A 114 6.53 -1.99 -17.64
CA GLU A 114 7.19 -3.11 -17.03
C GLU A 114 8.67 -3.02 -17.34
N TYR A 115 9.48 -3.07 -16.30
CA TYR A 115 10.92 -2.96 -16.41
C TYR A 115 11.60 -4.01 -15.54
N GLU A 116 12.83 -4.35 -15.90
CA GLU A 116 13.64 -5.28 -15.14
C GLU A 116 14.95 -4.66 -14.70
N THR A 117 15.41 -5.07 -13.52
CA THR A 117 16.72 -4.66 -13.00
C THR A 117 17.82 -5.37 -13.79
N LEU A 118 18.85 -4.63 -14.17
CA LEU A 118 19.99 -5.18 -14.92
C LEU A 118 20.76 -6.26 -14.11
N ASN A 119 20.63 -6.25 -12.78
CA ASN A 119 21.49 -7.04 -11.89
C ASN A 119 20.84 -8.37 -11.47
N LYS A 120 19.54 -8.33 -11.19
CA LYS A 120 18.79 -9.48 -10.62
C LYS A 120 17.70 -9.99 -11.55
N GLY A 121 17.51 -9.37 -12.71
CA GLY A 121 16.38 -9.66 -13.60
C GLY A 121 15.02 -9.45 -12.93
N LYS A 122 14.96 -8.69 -11.82
CA LYS A 122 13.72 -8.49 -11.07
C LYS A 122 12.79 -7.64 -11.91
N ARG A 123 11.65 -8.21 -12.29
CA ARG A 123 10.60 -7.51 -13.04
C ARG A 123 9.70 -6.74 -12.10
N VAL A 124 9.41 -5.50 -12.47
CA VAL A 124 8.50 -4.61 -11.76
C VAL A 124 7.57 -3.97 -12.77
N LYS A 125 6.26 -4.07 -12.52
CA LYS A 125 5.22 -3.46 -13.33
C LYS A 125 4.60 -2.30 -12.56
N ILE A 126 4.76 -1.09 -13.06
CA ILE A 126 4.15 0.11 -12.49
C ILE A 126 3.02 0.61 -13.37
N TRP A 127 2.00 1.18 -12.74
CA TRP A 127 0.79 1.69 -13.38
C TRP A 127 0.59 3.15 -13.02
N GLY A 128 0.07 3.94 -13.96
CA GLY A 128 -0.21 5.34 -13.71
C GLY A 128 -0.61 6.10 -14.96
N GLN A 129 -1.64 6.91 -14.85
CA GLN A 129 -2.15 7.71 -15.96
C GLN A 129 -1.11 8.70 -16.52
N ALA A 130 -0.17 9.18 -15.68
CA ALA A 130 0.89 10.09 -16.11
C ALA A 130 2.01 9.41 -16.90
N LEU A 131 2.11 8.06 -16.88
CA LEU A 131 3.20 7.34 -17.57
C LEU A 131 3.15 7.55 -19.08
N LYS A 132 1.95 7.66 -19.66
CA LYS A 132 1.76 7.85 -21.10
C LYS A 132 2.51 9.09 -21.63
N ASN A 133 2.63 10.14 -20.80
CA ASN A 133 3.32 11.37 -21.16
C ASN A 133 4.82 11.17 -21.41
N HIS A 134 5.38 10.04 -21.01
CA HIS A 134 6.79 9.72 -21.24
C HIS A 134 7.02 8.80 -22.44
N PHE A 135 5.99 8.11 -22.96
CA PHE A 135 6.20 7.05 -23.95
C PHE A 135 6.75 7.60 -25.28
N GLU A 136 6.07 8.59 -25.86
CA GLU A 136 6.50 9.22 -27.11
C GLU A 136 7.74 10.10 -26.92
N PRO A 137 7.81 11.03 -25.92
CA PRO A 137 8.95 11.94 -25.82
C PRO A 137 10.27 11.25 -25.48
N GLU A 138 10.24 10.16 -24.72
CA GLU A 138 11.43 9.36 -24.42
C GLU A 138 11.73 8.31 -25.50
N LYS A 139 10.94 8.25 -26.58
CA LYS A 139 11.05 7.25 -27.66
C LYS A 139 11.20 5.85 -27.09
N LEU A 140 10.29 5.48 -26.19
CA LEU A 140 10.38 4.21 -25.48
C LEU A 140 10.23 3.04 -26.46
N THR A 141 11.14 2.07 -26.33
CA THR A 141 11.10 0.80 -27.07
C THR A 141 11.34 -0.35 -26.11
N LYS A 142 10.87 -1.55 -26.47
CA LYS A 142 11.19 -2.77 -25.71
C LYS A 142 12.71 -2.99 -25.77
N GLY A 143 13.32 -3.24 -24.63
CA GLY A 143 14.78 -3.33 -24.48
C GLY A 143 15.49 -1.99 -24.23
N ALA A 144 14.79 -0.85 -24.30
CA ALA A 144 15.39 0.45 -23.99
C ALA A 144 15.92 0.50 -22.54
N LEU A 145 17.00 1.24 -22.34
CA LEU A 145 17.57 1.48 -21.02
C LEU A 145 17.05 2.81 -20.48
N VAL A 146 16.42 2.75 -19.31
CA VAL A 146 15.71 3.90 -18.73
C VAL A 146 16.06 4.09 -17.26
N LYS A 147 16.04 5.34 -16.81
CA LYS A 147 16.00 5.68 -15.39
C LYS A 147 14.56 5.99 -15.01
N ILE A 148 14.09 5.37 -13.92
CA ILE A 148 12.73 5.55 -13.42
C ILE A 148 12.81 6.10 -12.00
N LYS A 149 12.19 7.25 -11.78
CA LYS A 149 12.12 7.91 -10.46
C LYS A 149 10.68 8.18 -10.10
N LYS A 150 10.29 7.78 -8.89
CA LYS A 150 9.01 8.20 -8.31
C LYS A 150 9.14 9.63 -7.80
N LEU A 151 8.25 10.52 -8.24
CA LEU A 151 8.21 11.92 -7.82
C LEU A 151 7.17 12.12 -6.71
N GLU A 152 7.05 13.35 -6.21
CA GLU A 152 6.03 13.70 -5.23
C GLU A 152 4.60 13.45 -5.78
N PRO A 153 3.69 12.91 -4.98
CA PRO A 153 2.33 12.65 -5.41
C PRO A 153 1.51 13.95 -5.50
N THR A 154 0.69 14.06 -6.53
CA THR A 154 -0.30 15.14 -6.65
C THR A 154 -1.57 14.77 -5.89
N THR A 155 -2.13 15.73 -5.15
CA THR A 155 -3.43 15.57 -4.49
C THR A 155 -4.55 15.93 -5.47
N ILE A 156 -5.43 14.97 -5.78
CA ILE A 156 -6.60 15.18 -6.63
C ILE A 156 -7.83 15.35 -5.74
N ARG A 157 -8.48 16.51 -5.82
CA ARG A 157 -9.76 16.80 -5.16
C ARG A 157 -10.89 16.56 -6.15
N SER A 158 -11.73 15.56 -5.90
CA SER A 158 -12.90 15.24 -6.72
C SER A 158 -14.18 15.68 -6.00
N PRO A 159 -15.14 16.36 -6.67
CA PRO A 159 -16.37 16.79 -6.02
C PRO A 159 -17.21 15.60 -5.56
N LEU A 160 -17.82 15.76 -4.39
CA LEU A 160 -18.85 14.89 -3.85
C LEU A 160 -20.18 15.63 -3.98
N TYR A 161 -21.18 14.95 -4.51
CA TYR A 161 -22.52 15.47 -4.68
C TYR A 161 -23.41 14.94 -3.57
N ASP A 162 -24.34 15.75 -3.06
CA ASP A 162 -25.37 15.35 -2.12
C ASP A 162 -26.47 14.52 -2.81
N ASN A 163 -27.64 14.35 -2.19
CA ASN A 163 -28.76 13.64 -2.82
C ASN A 163 -29.54 14.51 -3.83
N LYS A 164 -29.40 15.84 -3.75
CA LYS A 164 -30.01 16.81 -4.66
C LYS A 164 -29.13 17.09 -5.88
N GLY A 165 -27.89 16.60 -5.87
CA GLY A 165 -26.90 16.79 -6.93
C GLY A 165 -26.05 18.05 -6.77
N GLU A 166 -26.09 18.70 -5.61
CA GLU A 166 -25.24 19.84 -5.24
C GLU A 166 -23.93 19.38 -4.62
N ILE A 167 -22.87 20.19 -4.72
CA ILE A 167 -21.56 19.83 -4.19
C ILE A 167 -21.60 19.88 -2.66
N SER A 168 -21.49 18.73 -2.01
CA SER A 168 -21.46 18.59 -0.55
C SER A 168 -20.05 18.61 0.03
N GLY A 169 -19.02 18.53 -0.80
CA GLY A 169 -17.62 18.50 -0.36
C GLY A 169 -16.68 17.93 -1.43
N TYR A 170 -15.44 17.64 -1.04
CA TYR A 170 -14.43 17.06 -1.93
C TYR A 170 -13.82 15.80 -1.34
N ARG A 171 -13.68 14.76 -2.17
CA ARG A 171 -12.86 13.59 -1.88
C ARG A 171 -11.44 13.86 -2.35
N GLU A 172 -10.48 13.74 -1.43
CA GLU A 172 -9.06 13.80 -1.77
C GLU A 172 -8.52 12.41 -2.11
N SER A 173 -7.67 12.34 -3.12
CA SER A 173 -6.92 11.12 -3.47
C SER A 173 -5.50 11.50 -3.89
N LYS A 174 -4.55 10.57 -3.73
CA LYS A 174 -3.15 10.79 -4.09
C LYS A 174 -2.84 10.10 -5.42
N ARG A 175 -2.33 10.86 -6.39
CA ARG A 175 -1.86 10.33 -7.68
C ARG A 175 -0.34 10.33 -7.69
N ASN A 176 0.25 9.15 -7.85
CA ASN A 176 1.70 9.03 -8.00
C ASN A 176 2.15 9.63 -9.33
N ASN A 177 3.22 10.43 -9.28
CA ASN A 177 3.91 10.93 -10.46
C ASN A 177 5.21 10.15 -10.67
N TRP A 178 5.53 9.90 -11.92
CA TRP A 178 6.71 9.15 -12.32
C TRP A 178 7.53 9.99 -13.29
N HIS A 179 8.84 9.93 -13.16
CA HIS A 179 9.78 10.44 -14.15
C HIS A 179 10.46 9.26 -14.82
N ILE A 180 10.42 9.24 -16.15
CA ILE A 180 11.11 8.25 -16.96
C ILE A 180 12.07 9.00 -17.87
N GLU A 181 13.32 8.58 -17.88
CA GLU A 181 14.37 9.11 -18.74
C GLU A 181 14.97 7.97 -19.55
N ASN A 182 14.89 8.05 -20.87
CA ASN A 182 15.66 7.16 -21.74
C ASN A 182 17.11 7.68 -21.81
N ILE A 183 18.08 6.81 -21.47
CA ILE A 183 19.49 7.22 -21.37
C ILE A 183 20.08 7.61 -22.73
N ASN A 184 19.48 7.14 -23.82
CA ASN A 184 19.93 7.41 -25.18
C ASN A 184 19.30 8.69 -25.77
N VAL A 185 18.36 9.32 -25.07
CA VAL A 185 17.66 10.52 -25.55
C VAL A 185 18.09 11.72 -24.72
N LYS A 186 18.86 12.63 -25.32
CA LYS A 186 19.19 13.92 -24.69
C LYS A 186 18.09 14.94 -25.01
N ARG A 187 17.40 15.42 -23.98
CA ARG A 187 16.38 16.48 -24.10
C ARG A 187 16.29 17.26 -22.79
N ASP A 188 15.70 18.45 -22.83
CA ASP A 188 15.28 19.11 -21.60
C ASP A 188 14.10 18.34 -20.98
N ARG A 189 14.23 18.07 -19.68
CA ARG A 189 13.30 17.26 -18.88
C ARG A 189 12.69 18.06 -17.73
N SER A 190 12.79 19.39 -17.79
CA SER A 190 12.08 20.29 -16.89
C SER A 190 10.59 19.90 -16.85
N HIS A 191 10.10 19.62 -15.65
CA HIS A 191 8.71 19.27 -15.40
C HIS A 191 8.27 19.93 -14.09
N GLN A 192 7.23 20.74 -14.18
CA GLN A 192 6.54 21.24 -13.01
C GLN A 192 5.45 20.24 -12.61
N ILE A 193 5.41 19.90 -11.33
CA ILE A 193 4.39 19.01 -10.78
C ILE A 193 3.46 19.87 -9.95
N GLU A 194 2.19 19.94 -10.35
CA GLU A 194 1.17 20.56 -9.53
C GLU A 194 0.96 19.71 -8.26
N LYS A 195 1.03 20.36 -7.09
CA LYS A 195 0.85 19.69 -5.80
C LYS A 195 -0.60 19.31 -5.53
N ILE A 196 -1.54 20.14 -6.02
CA ILE A 196 -2.99 19.97 -5.82
C ILE A 196 -3.70 20.28 -7.13
N ILE A 197 -4.57 19.38 -7.56
CA ILE A 197 -5.48 19.57 -8.69
C ILE A 197 -6.91 19.41 -8.17
N THR A 198 -7.73 20.45 -8.35
CA THR A 198 -9.15 20.40 -8.04
C THR A 198 -9.92 20.13 -9.32
N LEU A 199 -10.61 18.99 -9.37
CA LEU A 199 -11.44 18.65 -10.53
C LEU A 199 -12.72 19.47 -10.50
N HIS A 200 -13.07 20.02 -11.66
CA HIS A 200 -14.33 20.72 -11.84
C HIS A 200 -15.51 19.74 -11.87
N PRO A 201 -16.72 20.20 -11.53
CA PRO A 201 -17.92 19.39 -11.58
C PRO A 201 -18.18 18.88 -13.01
N ASP A 202 -18.34 17.57 -13.16
CA ASP A 202 -18.64 16.91 -14.42
C ASP A 202 -20.01 16.23 -14.31
N GLU A 203 -20.95 16.61 -15.17
CA GLU A 203 -22.32 16.06 -15.18
C GLU A 203 -22.33 14.53 -15.32
N LYS A 204 -21.40 13.96 -16.09
CA LYS A 204 -21.31 12.50 -16.23
C LYS A 204 -20.87 11.84 -14.91
N GLN A 205 -19.96 12.46 -14.18
CA GLN A 205 -19.50 11.96 -12.88
C GLN A 205 -20.58 12.13 -11.81
N LYS A 206 -21.31 13.24 -11.84
CA LYS A 206 -22.47 13.50 -10.99
C LYS A 206 -23.54 12.42 -11.17
N GLN A 207 -23.98 12.17 -12.41
CA GLN A 207 -24.97 11.14 -12.70
C GLN A 207 -24.51 9.75 -12.24
N LEU A 208 -23.24 9.38 -12.49
CA LEU A 208 -22.69 8.11 -12.05
C LEU A 208 -22.66 7.98 -10.52
N GLN A 209 -22.34 9.06 -9.80
CA GLN A 209 -22.28 9.05 -8.34
C GLN A 209 -23.69 8.96 -7.73
N LEU A 210 -24.67 9.69 -8.28
CA LEU A 210 -26.07 9.60 -7.87
C LEU A 210 -26.65 8.21 -8.11
N ALA A 211 -26.41 7.63 -9.29
CA ALA A 211 -26.84 6.26 -9.61
C ALA A 211 -26.27 5.23 -8.63
N ARG A 212 -24.99 5.37 -8.23
CA ARG A 212 -24.37 4.50 -7.21
C ARG A 212 -25.02 4.66 -5.83
N LYS A 213 -25.33 5.89 -5.41
CA LYS A 213 -26.04 6.14 -4.14
C LYS A 213 -27.44 5.54 -4.14
N LEU A 214 -28.16 5.65 -5.26
CA LEU A 214 -29.49 5.07 -5.41
C LEU A 214 -29.44 3.53 -5.36
N ALA A 215 -28.51 2.91 -6.08
CA ALA A 215 -28.29 1.47 -6.03
C ALA A 215 -27.92 0.97 -4.61
N GLN A 216 -27.07 1.71 -3.89
CA GLN A 216 -26.75 1.41 -2.49
C GLN A 216 -27.98 1.52 -1.58
N ARG A 217 -28.81 2.56 -1.74
CA ARG A 217 -30.06 2.72 -0.98
C ARG A 217 -31.03 1.57 -1.24
N GLN A 218 -31.21 1.17 -2.51
CA GLN A 218 -32.05 0.04 -2.87
C GLN A 218 -31.53 -1.27 -2.26
N SER A 219 -30.22 -1.50 -2.31
CA SER A 219 -29.57 -2.66 -1.70
C SER A 219 -29.76 -2.69 -0.17
N LEU A 220 -29.62 -1.55 0.51
CA LEU A 220 -29.84 -1.44 1.96
C LEU A 220 -31.31 -1.63 2.33
N ALA A 221 -32.24 -1.04 1.56
CA ALA A 221 -33.67 -1.19 1.76
C ALA A 221 -34.14 -2.64 1.57
N PHE A 222 -33.60 -3.33 0.54
CA PHE A 222 -33.83 -4.76 0.33
C PHE A 222 -33.32 -5.58 1.52
N THR A 223 -32.08 -5.33 1.95
CA THR A 223 -31.47 -5.98 3.11
C THR A 223 -32.29 -5.79 4.40
N ALA A 224 -32.75 -4.56 4.65
CA ALA A 224 -33.54 -4.23 5.84
C ALA A 224 -34.94 -4.88 5.82
N LYS A 225 -35.53 -5.05 4.64
CA LYS A 225 -36.86 -5.69 4.50
C LYS A 225 -36.83 -7.20 4.59
N HIS A 226 -35.73 -7.85 4.20
CA HIS A 226 -35.72 -9.31 4.02
C HIS A 226 -34.81 -10.04 5.02
N GLY A 227 -33.92 -9.32 5.72
CA GLY A 227 -32.94 -9.93 6.63
C GLY A 227 -31.98 -10.87 5.89
N PHE A 228 -30.90 -11.29 6.53
CA PHE A 228 -30.05 -12.36 5.99
C PHE A 228 -30.20 -13.62 6.84
N LEU A 229 -30.73 -14.69 6.26
CA LEU A 229 -30.38 -16.05 6.68
C LEU A 229 -29.00 -16.39 6.09
N GLN A 230 -28.12 -16.97 6.91
CA GLN A 230 -26.70 -17.21 6.59
C GLN A 230 -26.45 -17.97 5.27
N ASN A 231 -27.47 -18.65 4.73
CA ASN A 231 -27.40 -19.59 3.61
C ASN A 231 -28.31 -19.25 2.40
N SER A 232 -28.77 -18.00 2.24
CA SER A 232 -29.55 -17.61 1.04
C SER A 232 -28.68 -17.52 -0.24
N PRO A 233 -29.16 -18.01 -1.40
CA PRO A 233 -28.47 -17.91 -2.70
C PRO A 233 -28.24 -16.45 -3.16
N GLU A 234 -28.96 -15.49 -2.58
CA GLU A 234 -28.91 -14.06 -2.88
C GLU A 234 -27.65 -13.37 -2.33
N ARG A 235 -26.86 -14.05 -1.48
CA ARG A 235 -25.59 -13.50 -0.97
C ARG A 235 -24.51 -13.35 -2.06
N SER A 236 -24.65 -14.08 -3.17
CA SER A 236 -23.70 -14.07 -4.29
C SER A 236 -23.75 -12.76 -5.10
N THR A 237 -24.91 -12.12 -5.21
CA THR A 237 -25.12 -10.87 -5.97
C THR A 237 -24.61 -9.63 -5.23
N LEU A 238 -24.60 -9.66 -3.88
CA LEU A 238 -24.10 -8.56 -3.03
C LEU A 238 -22.58 -8.48 -2.91
N ARG A 239 -21.83 -9.55 -3.22
CA ARG A 239 -20.35 -9.49 -3.25
C ARG A 239 -19.80 -8.55 -4.32
N VAL A 240 -20.62 -8.17 -5.32
CA VAL A 240 -20.22 -7.26 -6.40
C VAL A 240 -20.32 -5.78 -5.98
N SER A 241 -21.07 -5.44 -4.93
CA SER A 241 -21.36 -4.05 -4.52
C SER A 241 -20.62 -3.54 -3.27
N GLY A 242 -19.74 -4.34 -2.66
CA GLY A 242 -18.73 -3.86 -1.71
C GLY A 242 -19.24 -3.39 -0.34
N ALA A 243 -20.46 -3.77 0.07
CA ALA A 243 -20.96 -3.51 1.42
C ALA A 243 -20.71 -4.74 2.31
N ALA A 244 -19.59 -4.77 3.03
CA ALA A 244 -19.38 -5.73 4.11
C ALA A 244 -20.06 -5.20 5.37
N VAL A 245 -21.29 -5.66 5.64
CA VAL A 245 -21.95 -5.43 6.93
C VAL A 245 -21.60 -6.62 7.84
N LEU A 246 -20.69 -6.37 8.79
CA LEU A 246 -20.41 -7.26 9.90
C LEU A 246 -21.49 -7.06 10.97
N LEU A 247 -22.52 -7.91 10.97
CA LEU A 247 -23.39 -8.07 12.13
C LEU A 247 -22.78 -9.17 13.02
N ARG A 248 -22.24 -8.76 14.17
CA ARG A 248 -21.98 -9.68 15.28
C ARG A 248 -23.33 -10.08 15.87
N GLY A 249 -23.61 -11.37 15.87
CA GLY A 249 -24.74 -11.95 16.60
C GLY A 249 -24.27 -12.54 17.92
N CYS A 250 -25.11 -12.33 18.94
CA CYS A 250 -25.07 -12.80 20.33
C CYS A 250 -24.10 -12.07 21.26
#